data_AF-A0A845FU59-F1
#
_entry.id   AF-A0A845FU59-F1
#
_cell.length_a   1.000
_cell.length_b   1.000
_cell.length_c   1.000
_cell.angle_alpha   90.00
_cell.angle_beta   90.00
_cell.angle_gamma   90.00
#
_symmetry.space_group_name_H-M   'P 1'
#
loop_
_entity.id
_entity.type
_entity.pdbx_description
1 polymer ?
#
loop_
_entity_poly.entity_id
_entity_poly.type
_entity_poly.pdbx_seq_one_letter_code
_entity_poly.pdbx_strand_id
1 'polypeptide(L)' 'MNSESLRTVAVTAQQDGDLQLQPGQRYALRYEILQLLGRDGNGAWYLARDRHSGEELRIHIQPPRR' A
#
# COMPACT_ATOMS: atom_id res chain seq x y z
N MET A 1 -2.66 4.97 -25.68
CA MET A 1 -2.33 4.21 -24.45
C MET A 1 -3.30 4.67 -23.40
N ASN A 2 -4.32 3.85 -23.08
CA ASN A 2 -5.25 4.19 -22.00
C ASN A 2 -4.47 4.09 -20.69
N SER A 3 -4.25 5.24 -20.05
CA SER A 3 -3.68 5.31 -18.72
C SER A 3 -4.72 4.82 -17.72
N GLU A 4 -4.90 3.50 -17.62
CA GLU A 4 -5.72 2.89 -16.58
C GLU A 4 -5.14 3.34 -15.24
N SER A 5 -5.84 4.28 -14.61
CA SER A 5 -5.41 4.88 -13.37
C SER A 5 -5.70 3.86 -12.29
N LEU A 6 -4.66 3.21 -11.77
CA LEU A 6 -4.79 2.28 -10.65
C LEU A 6 -5.58 2.96 -9.52
N ARG A 7 -6.57 2.24 -9.00
CA ARG A 7 -7.32 2.66 -7.81
C ARG A 7 -6.33 2.97 -6.69
N THR A 8 -6.60 4.02 -5.93
CA THR A 8 -5.80 4.38 -4.75
C THR A 8 -6.62 4.16 -3.47
N VAL A 9 -5.98 3.58 -2.46
CA VAL A 9 -6.55 3.35 -1.13
C VAL A 9 -5.62 3.96 -0.09
N ALA A 10 -6.16 4.79 0.81
CA ALA A 10 -5.42 5.31 1.95
C ALA A 10 -5.78 4.54 3.22
N VAL A 11 -4.78 4.18 4.00
CA VAL A 11 -4.91 3.44 5.26
C VAL A 11 -3.98 4.04 6.29
N THR A 12 -4.36 3.98 7.56
CA THR A 12 -3.48 4.38 8.67
C THR A 12 -2.74 3.15 9.17
N ALA A 13 -1.41 3.26 9.32
CA ALA A 13 -0.57 2.26 9.94
C ALA A 13 -1.02 2.00 11.38
N GLN A 14 -0.98 0.73 11.80
CA GLN A 14 -1.19 0.34 13.20
C GLN A 14 0.11 0.48 14.00
N GLN A 15 1.25 0.31 13.34
CA GLN A 15 2.59 0.44 13.91
C GLN A 15 3.58 1.00 12.87
N ASP A 16 4.67 1.61 13.30
CA ASP A 16 5.69 2.16 12.40
C ASP A 16 6.29 1.12 11.44
N GLY A 17 6.25 -0.17 11.81
CA GLY A 17 6.65 -1.29 10.95
C GLY A 17 5.83 -1.40 9.66
N ASP A 18 4.57 -0.94 9.67
CA ASP A 18 3.69 -0.97 8.50
C ASP A 18 4.14 0.04 7.42
N LEU A 19 5.01 0.98 7.75
CA LEU A 19 5.61 1.93 6.79
C LEU A 19 6.86 1.35 6.10
N GLN A 20 7.26 0.12 6.43
CA GLN A 20 8.47 -0.51 5.93
C GLN A 20 8.22 -1.89 5.33
N LEU A 21 7.09 -2.04 4.62
CA LEU A 21 6.74 -3.30 4.00
C LEU A 21 7.63 -3.62 2.79
N GLN A 22 7.88 -4.91 2.59
CA GLN A 22 8.67 -5.45 1.49
C GLN A 22 7.78 -6.19 0.48
N PRO A 23 8.20 -6.30 -0.80
CA PRO A 23 7.53 -7.17 -1.76
C PRO A 23 7.30 -8.59 -1.24
N GLY A 24 6.11 -9.13 -1.47
CA GLY A 24 5.66 -10.44 -0.96
C GLY A 24 5.07 -10.41 0.46
N GLN A 25 5.25 -9.32 1.22
CA GLN A 25 4.61 -9.18 2.53
C GLN A 25 3.12 -8.87 2.39
N ARG A 26 2.37 -9.22 3.44
CA ARG A 26 0.93 -9.01 3.50
C ARG A 26 0.60 -7.87 4.47
N TYR A 27 -0.25 -6.95 4.02
CA TYR A 27 -0.81 -5.89 4.84
C TYR A 27 -2.30 -6.13 5.10
N ALA A 28 -2.72 -6.04 6.36
CA ALA A 28 -4.10 -6.24 6.82
C ALA A 28 -4.76 -7.55 6.31
N LEU A 29 -3.96 -8.59 6.06
CA LEU A 29 -4.35 -9.88 5.44
C LEU A 29 -5.00 -9.81 4.04
N ARG A 30 -5.28 -8.60 3.53
CA ARG A 30 -5.98 -8.34 2.27
C ARG A 30 -5.03 -8.01 1.13
N TYR A 31 -3.97 -7.26 1.41
CA TYR A 31 -3.11 -6.71 0.38
C TYR A 31 -1.77 -7.41 0.36
N GLU A 32 -1.36 -7.87 -0.82
CA GLU A 32 0.00 -8.37 -1.05
C GLU A 32 0.82 -7.24 -1.64
N ILE A 33 1.92 -6.86 -0.99
CA ILE A 33 2.80 -5.80 -1.46
C ILE A 33 3.61 -6.31 -2.64
N LEU A 34 3.54 -5.60 -3.76
CA LEU A 34 4.30 -5.92 -4.97
C LEU A 34 5.55 -5.05 -5.08
N GLN A 35 5.42 -3.76 -4.75
CA GLN A 35 6.50 -2.80 -4.90
C GLN A 35 6.33 -1.60 -3.97
N LEU A 36 7.43 -1.07 -3.42
CA LEU A 36 7.46 0.27 -2.83
C LEU A 36 7.57 1.31 -3.95
N LEU A 37 6.60 2.23 -4.01
CA LEU A 37 6.57 3.31 -5.00
C LEU A 37 7.31 4.56 -4.49
N GLY A 38 7.25 4.82 -3.19
CA GLY A 38 7.91 5.97 -2.59
C GLY A 38 7.57 6.13 -1.10
N ARG A 39 8.31 7.02 -0.44
CA ARG A 39 8.03 7.46 0.92
C ARG A 39 8.07 8.98 0.94
N ASP A 40 7.16 9.57 1.69
CA ASP A 40 7.10 11.01 1.92
C ASP A 40 6.81 11.30 3.40
N GLY A 41 6.74 12.58 3.78
CA GLY A 41 6.45 12.98 5.16
C GLY A 41 5.07 12.55 5.68
N ASN A 42 4.19 12.07 4.80
CA ASN A 42 2.83 11.64 5.10
C ASN A 42 2.65 10.12 5.04
N GLY A 43 3.72 9.35 4.80
CA GLY A 43 3.68 7.89 4.83
C GLY A 43 4.48 7.19 3.73
N ALA A 44 4.00 6.01 3.36
CA ALA A 44 4.61 5.17 2.35
C ALA A 44 3.60 4.73 1.29
N TRP A 45 4.01 4.79 0.03
CA TRP A 45 3.21 4.42 -1.12
C TRP A 45 3.66 3.07 -1.66
N TYR A 46 2.71 2.16 -1.87
CA TYR A 46 2.96 0.81 -2.36
C TYR A 46 2.07 0.48 -3.56
N LEU A 47 2.61 -0.28 -4.51
CA LEU A 47 1.82 -1.09 -5.40
C LEU A 47 1.47 -2.38 -4.67
N ALA A 48 0.20 -2.74 -4.65
CA ALA A 48 -0.28 -3.94 -4.01
C ALA A 48 -1.34 -4.63 -4.87
N ARG A 49 -1.51 -5.93 -4.63
CA ARG A 49 -2.63 -6.71 -5.17
C ARG A 49 -3.66 -6.94 -4.07
N ASP A 50 -4.92 -6.59 -4.33
CA ASP A 50 -6.04 -7.02 -3.48
C ASP A 50 -6.23 -8.52 -3.67
N ARG A 51 -6.01 -9.32 -2.62
CA ARG A 51 -6.14 -10.77 -2.70
C ARG A 51 -7.59 -11.24 -2.82
N HIS A 52 -8.56 -10.37 -2.55
CA HIS A 52 -9.97 -10.69 -2.72
C HIS A 52 -10.44 -10.55 -4.18
N SER A 53 -10.09 -9.45 -4.86
CA SER A 53 -10.49 -9.21 -6.25
C SER A 53 -9.43 -9.60 -7.28
N GLY A 54 -8.17 -9.74 -6.88
CA GLY A 54 -7.03 -9.98 -7.76
C GLY A 54 -6.47 -8.70 -8.42
N GLU A 55 -7.08 -7.54 -8.18
CA GLU A 55 -6.73 -6.28 -8.83
C GLU A 55 -5.49 -5.63 -8.24
N GLU A 56 -4.71 -4.96 -9.09
CA GLU A 56 -3.61 -4.10 -8.66
C GLU A 56 -4.12 -2.70 -8.28
N LEU A 57 -3.57 -2.16 -7.20
CA LEU A 57 -3.93 -0.85 -6.68
C LEU A 57 -2.77 -0.20 -5.95
N ARG A 58 -2.86 1.12 -5.77
CA ARG A 58 -1.92 1.90 -4.96
C ARG A 58 -2.43 2.01 -3.53
N ILE A 59 -1.59 1.67 -2.56
CA ILE A 59 -1.87 1.87 -1.14
C ILE A 59 -0.99 2.98 -0.62
N HIS A 60 -1.60 3.97 0.02
CA HIS A 60 -0.92 4.97 0.82
C HIS A 60 -1.09 4.62 2.30
N ILE A 61 -0.01 4.16 2.94
CA ILE A 61 0.01 3.86 4.37
C ILE A 61 0.51 5.11 5.11
N GLN A 62 -0.40 5.77 5.80
CA GLN A 62 -0.12 6.95 6.60
C GLN A 62 0.41 6.55 7.98
N PRO A 63 1.30 7.34 8.61
CA PRO A 63 1.75 7.07 9.96
C PRO A 63 0.58 7.04 10.95
N PRO A 64 0.70 6.30 12.08
CA PRO A 64 -0.32 6.30 13.11
C PRO A 64 -0.53 7.72 13.65
N ARG A 65 -1.79 8.08 13.92
CA ARG A 65 -2.07 9.34 14.62
C ARG A 65 -1.49 9.25 16.03
N ARG A 66 -0.55 10.15 16.35
CA ARG A 66 0.02 10.30 17.69
C ARG A 66 -0.97 10.94 18.66
#